data_AF-A0AAW2L0V2-F1
#
_entry.id   AF-A0AAW2L0V2-F1
#
_cell.length_a   1.000
_cell.length_b   1.000
_cell.length_c   1.000
_cell.angle_alpha   90.00
_cell.angle_beta   90.00
_cell.angle_gamma   90.00
#
_symmetry.space_group_name_H-M   'P 1'
#
loop_
_entity.id
_entity.type
_entity.pdbx_description
1 polymer ?
#
loop_
_entity_poly.entity_id
_entity_poly.type
_entity_poly.pdbx_seq_one_letter_code
_entity_poly.pdbx_strand_id
1 'polypeptide(L)'
;MESDRTRNALSDGTRDGLQRARPLHGRTSGPTRRSTKGQWTPEEDEILRMAVQRFKGKNWKKIAECFKDRTDVQCLHRWQKVLNPDLVKGPWSKEEDEIIIELVNKYGPKKWSTIAQHLPGRIGKQCRERWHNHLNPGINKEAWTQEEELALIRAHQIYGNKWAELTKFLPGRTDNAIKNHWNSSVKKKLDMYLASGLLSQFQGPTLLSHPNNSAASSSSKAQQSGEDDRDGAKWRKLLNAVYLNLQTMQSTELNIPAETTG
;
A
#
# COMPACT_ATOMS: atom_id res chain seq x y z
N MET A 1 -22.76 -31.05 73.04
CA MET A 1 -22.01 -32.16 73.66
C MET A 1 -21.40 -32.95 72.50
N GLU A 2 -20.31 -32.46 71.90
CA GLU A 2 -18.91 -32.65 72.37
C GLU A 2 -18.58 -34.15 72.49
N SER A 3 -17.46 -34.70 72.03
CA SER A 3 -16.19 -34.22 71.47
C SER A 3 -15.39 -35.53 71.27
N ASP A 4 -14.85 -35.81 70.10
CA ASP A 4 -13.44 -35.59 69.74
C ASP A 4 -12.49 -36.76 70.10
N ARG A 5 -11.56 -37.04 69.17
CA ARG A 5 -10.22 -37.66 69.28
C ARG A 5 -9.97 -39.19 69.29
N THR A 6 -9.55 -39.65 68.09
CA THR A 6 -8.24 -40.27 67.72
C THR A 6 -7.62 -41.46 68.49
N ARG A 7 -7.18 -42.48 67.72
CA ARG A 7 -5.81 -43.07 67.72
C ARG A 7 -5.53 -44.11 66.59
N ASN A 8 -4.38 -43.93 65.92
CA ASN A 8 -3.39 -44.85 65.30
C ASN A 8 -3.79 -46.19 64.63
N ALA A 9 -3.47 -46.42 63.34
CA ALA A 9 -2.21 -46.94 62.71
C ALA A 9 -2.12 -48.50 62.76
N LEU A 10 -1.84 -49.30 61.72
CA LEU A 10 -0.74 -49.35 60.74
C LEU A 10 -1.04 -50.37 59.60
N SER A 11 -0.10 -50.46 58.64
CA SER A 11 0.18 -51.55 57.67
C SER A 11 -0.49 -51.40 56.29
N ASP A 12 0.14 -51.70 55.16
CA ASP A 12 1.52 -51.98 54.73
C ASP A 12 1.43 -52.07 53.18
N GLY A 13 2.54 -51.90 52.46
CA GLY A 13 2.66 -52.48 51.12
C GLY A 13 2.66 -51.51 49.93
N THR A 14 3.85 -50.97 49.66
CA THR A 14 4.56 -51.05 48.36
C THR A 14 3.77 -50.77 47.06
N ARG A 15 4.16 -49.72 46.31
CA ARG A 15 4.71 -49.84 44.94
C ARG A 15 4.91 -48.49 44.21
N ASP A 16 6.12 -48.39 43.68
CA ASP A 16 6.57 -47.71 42.46
C ASP A 16 6.29 -46.22 42.23
N GLY A 17 7.39 -45.46 42.32
CA GLY A 17 7.53 -44.19 41.62
C GLY A 17 7.60 -44.42 40.11
N LEU A 18 6.56 -43.99 39.40
CA LEU A 18 6.63 -43.73 37.97
C LEU A 18 6.25 -42.28 37.72
N GLN A 19 7.28 -41.46 37.49
CA GLN A 19 7.13 -40.11 36.96
C GLN A 19 6.36 -40.18 35.65
N ARG A 20 5.09 -39.76 35.67
CA ARG A 20 4.24 -39.72 34.49
C ARG A 20 4.72 -38.57 33.59
N ALA A 21 5.66 -38.89 32.69
CA ALA A 21 6.05 -38.02 31.60
C ALA A 21 4.79 -37.61 30.82
N ARG A 22 4.51 -36.30 30.80
CA ARG A 22 3.42 -35.75 30.00
C ARG A 22 3.74 -36.01 28.52
N PRO A 23 2.85 -36.64 27.74
CA PRO A 23 3.08 -36.78 26.31
C PRO A 23 3.09 -35.39 25.69
N LEU A 24 4.23 -35.00 25.13
CA LEU A 24 4.36 -33.84 24.24
C LEU A 24 3.51 -34.14 23.00
N HIS A 25 2.24 -33.78 23.08
CA HIS A 25 1.38 -33.74 21.90
C HIS A 25 1.97 -32.67 20.99
N GLY A 26 2.68 -33.14 19.95
CA GLY A 26 3.12 -32.31 18.84
C GLY A 26 1.93 -31.49 18.36
N ARG A 27 2.17 -30.20 18.09
CA ARG A 27 1.20 -29.33 17.46
C ARG A 27 0.78 -29.97 16.15
N THR A 28 -0.38 -30.61 16.16
CA THR A 28 -1.09 -31.01 14.95
C THR A 28 -1.27 -29.74 14.12
N SER A 29 -0.70 -29.77 12.93
CA SER A 29 -0.82 -28.73 11.92
C SER A 29 -2.28 -28.30 11.81
N GLY A 30 -2.58 -27.08 12.27
CA GLY A 30 -3.92 -26.52 12.12
C GLY A 30 -4.30 -26.40 10.65
N PRO A 31 -5.59 -26.20 10.34
CA PRO A 31 -6.08 -26.10 8.97
C PRO A 31 -5.21 -25.12 8.18
N THR A 32 -4.70 -25.55 7.03
CA THR A 32 -3.76 -24.83 6.18
C THR A 32 -4.23 -23.39 5.95
N ARG A 33 -3.68 -22.44 6.72
CA ARG A 33 -4.15 -21.05 6.82
C ARG A 33 -3.89 -20.19 5.57
N ARG A 34 -3.39 -20.77 4.48
CA ARG A 34 -3.10 -20.08 3.23
C ARG A 34 -3.43 -21.00 2.05
N SER A 35 -4.50 -20.66 1.33
CA SER A 35 -4.77 -21.16 -0.01
C SER A 35 -3.55 -20.95 -0.90
N THR A 36 -3.10 -22.02 -1.55
CA THR A 36 -1.88 -22.09 -2.37
C THR A 36 -2.07 -21.60 -3.81
N LYS A 37 -3.31 -21.37 -4.26
CA LYS A 37 -3.59 -20.77 -5.57
C LYS A 37 -3.85 -19.28 -5.50
N GLY A 38 -3.11 -18.56 -6.34
CA GLY A 38 -3.23 -17.13 -6.63
C GLY A 38 -4.58 -16.74 -7.24
N GLN A 39 -4.59 -15.58 -7.89
CA GLN A 39 -5.76 -14.77 -8.28
C GLN A 39 -7.03 -15.56 -8.68
N TRP A 40 -8.20 -15.00 -8.36
CA TRP A 40 -9.51 -15.52 -8.78
C TRP A 40 -9.63 -15.49 -10.30
N THR A 41 -10.02 -16.61 -10.92
CA THR A 41 -10.25 -16.67 -12.36
C THR A 41 -11.67 -16.22 -12.73
N PRO A 42 -11.93 -15.81 -13.98
CA PRO A 42 -13.29 -15.50 -14.44
C PRO A 42 -14.27 -16.66 -14.28
N GLU A 43 -13.79 -17.89 -14.46
CA GLU A 43 -14.58 -19.12 -14.28
C GLU A 43 -14.94 -19.33 -12.81
N GLU A 44 -13.99 -19.10 -11.90
CA GLU A 44 -14.27 -19.14 -10.46
C GLU A 44 -15.27 -18.05 -10.04
N ASP A 45 -15.16 -16.85 -10.62
CA ASP A 45 -16.11 -15.78 -10.37
C ASP A 45 -17.52 -16.15 -10.86
N GLU A 46 -17.64 -16.82 -12.02
CA GLU A 46 -18.94 -17.28 -12.53
C GLU A 46 -19.55 -18.38 -11.67
N ILE A 47 -18.74 -19.35 -11.24
CA ILE A 47 -19.16 -20.36 -10.26
C ILE A 47 -19.65 -19.66 -8.98
N LEU A 48 -18.94 -18.63 -8.52
CA LEU A 48 -19.32 -17.89 -7.30
C LEU A 48 -20.65 -17.16 -7.48
N ARG A 49 -20.90 -16.54 -8.64
CA ARG A 49 -22.19 -15.90 -8.96
C ARG A 49 -23.33 -16.91 -8.94
N MET A 50 -23.19 -18.02 -9.66
CA MET A 50 -24.20 -19.07 -9.72
C MET A 50 -24.47 -19.68 -8.33
N ALA A 51 -23.42 -19.96 -7.56
CA ALA A 51 -23.56 -20.52 -6.22
C ALA A 51 -24.25 -19.52 -5.27
N VAL A 52 -23.87 -18.23 -5.28
CA VAL A 52 -24.53 -17.22 -4.46
C VAL A 52 -26.00 -17.05 -4.84
N GLN A 53 -26.33 -17.08 -6.13
CA GLN A 53 -27.72 -17.05 -6.59
C GLN A 53 -28.51 -18.27 -6.10
N ARG A 54 -27.95 -19.49 -6.25
CA ARG A 54 -28.58 -20.75 -5.83
C ARG A 54 -28.81 -20.81 -4.32
N PHE A 55 -27.84 -20.37 -3.53
CA PHE A 55 -27.91 -20.40 -2.06
C PHE A 55 -28.40 -19.08 -1.46
N LYS A 56 -28.87 -18.13 -2.29
CA LYS A 56 -29.36 -16.79 -1.90
C LYS A 56 -28.40 -16.01 -1.00
N GLY A 57 -27.08 -16.17 -1.19
CA GLY A 57 -26.04 -15.54 -0.37
C GLY A 57 -26.05 -15.94 1.10
N LYS A 58 -26.76 -17.03 1.46
CA LYS A 58 -26.85 -17.57 2.82
C LYS A 58 -26.13 -18.91 2.82
N ASN A 59 -25.25 -19.14 3.81
CA ASN A 59 -24.47 -20.38 3.98
C ASN A 59 -23.21 -20.53 3.08
N TRP A 60 -22.18 -19.74 3.39
CA TRP A 60 -20.89 -19.73 2.69
C TRP A 60 -20.12 -21.05 2.71
N LYS A 61 -20.39 -21.92 3.69
CA LYS A 61 -19.81 -23.28 3.73
C LYS A 61 -20.27 -24.11 2.54
N LYS A 62 -21.57 -24.10 2.23
CA LYS A 62 -22.13 -24.79 1.06
C LYS A 62 -21.66 -24.17 -0.26
N ILE A 63 -21.50 -22.85 -0.30
CA ILE A 63 -20.95 -22.15 -1.47
C ILE A 63 -19.50 -22.60 -1.73
N ALA A 64 -18.71 -22.77 -0.66
CA ALA A 64 -17.32 -23.20 -0.77
C ALA A 64 -17.16 -24.64 -1.32
N GLU A 65 -18.14 -25.53 -1.08
CA GLU A 65 -18.14 -26.89 -1.64
C GLU A 65 -18.18 -26.90 -3.18
N CYS A 66 -18.62 -25.82 -3.83
CA CYS A 66 -18.54 -25.67 -5.28
C CYS A 66 -17.11 -25.42 -5.79
N PHE A 67 -16.14 -25.18 -4.90
CA PHE A 67 -14.75 -24.91 -5.23
C PHE A 67 -13.85 -26.00 -4.68
N LYS A 68 -12.88 -26.43 -5.50
CA LYS A 68 -11.89 -27.44 -5.09
C LYS A 68 -10.92 -26.89 -4.02
N ASP A 69 -10.50 -25.64 -4.18
CA ASP A 69 -9.39 -25.04 -3.41
C ASP A 69 -9.74 -23.68 -2.76
N ARG A 70 -11.02 -23.30 -2.66
CA ARG A 70 -11.44 -22.01 -2.05
C ARG A 70 -12.21 -22.26 -0.75
N THR A 71 -11.85 -21.51 0.28
CA THR A 71 -12.55 -21.50 1.57
C THR A 71 -13.80 -20.63 1.52
N ASP A 72 -14.74 -20.91 2.42
CA ASP A 72 -15.95 -20.11 2.64
C ASP A 72 -15.65 -18.63 2.90
N VAL A 73 -14.64 -18.33 3.71
CA VAL A 73 -14.19 -16.96 3.97
C VAL A 73 -13.65 -16.28 2.71
N GLN A 74 -12.93 -17.00 1.84
CA GLN A 74 -12.46 -16.45 0.56
C GLN A 74 -13.63 -16.14 -0.37
N CYS A 75 -14.60 -17.04 -0.50
CA CYS A 75 -15.82 -16.84 -1.30
C CYS A 75 -16.61 -15.62 -0.79
N LEU A 76 -16.81 -15.53 0.53
CA LEU A 76 -17.47 -14.39 1.17
C LEU A 76 -16.76 -13.07 0.85
N HIS A 77 -15.44 -13.02 1.04
CA HIS A 77 -14.67 -11.82 0.78
C HIS A 77 -14.67 -11.43 -0.71
N ARG A 78 -14.55 -12.40 -1.62
CA ARG A 78 -14.59 -12.15 -3.06
C ARG A 78 -15.94 -11.58 -3.46
N TRP A 79 -17.03 -12.16 -2.95
CA TRP A 79 -18.37 -11.65 -3.19
C TRP A 79 -18.53 -10.22 -2.67
N GLN A 80 -18.32 -10.01 -1.36
CA GLN A 80 -18.56 -8.72 -0.70
C GLN A 80 -17.69 -7.57 -1.21
N LYS A 81 -16.50 -7.84 -1.75
CA LYS A 81 -15.54 -6.80 -2.13
C LYS A 81 -15.37 -6.62 -3.64
N VAL A 82 -15.84 -7.55 -4.46
CA VAL A 82 -15.55 -7.55 -5.91
C VAL A 82 -16.77 -7.85 -6.79
N LEU A 83 -17.52 -8.91 -6.47
CA LEU A 83 -18.55 -9.45 -7.37
C LEU A 83 -19.98 -9.02 -7.03
N ASN A 84 -20.26 -8.60 -5.79
CA ASN A 84 -21.60 -8.21 -5.39
C ASN A 84 -22.12 -7.08 -6.32
N PRO A 85 -23.25 -7.29 -7.03
CA PRO A 85 -23.80 -6.30 -7.96
C PRO A 85 -24.19 -4.98 -7.29
N ASP A 86 -24.48 -4.99 -5.99
CA ASP A 86 -24.79 -3.77 -5.23
C ASP A 86 -23.56 -2.85 -5.04
N LEU A 87 -22.36 -3.31 -5.40
CA LEU A 87 -21.15 -2.50 -5.29
C LEU A 87 -21.06 -1.45 -6.40
N VAL A 88 -20.95 -0.18 -6.00
CA VAL A 88 -20.82 0.94 -6.92
C VAL A 88 -19.36 1.14 -7.31
N LYS A 89 -19.04 0.90 -8.59
CA LYS A 89 -17.70 1.10 -9.18
C LYS A 89 -17.55 2.42 -9.94
N GLY A 90 -18.63 3.20 -10.03
CA GLY A 90 -18.75 4.40 -10.85
C GLY A 90 -18.25 5.70 -10.19
N PRO A 91 -18.47 6.86 -10.85
CA PRO A 91 -18.08 8.18 -10.36
C PRO A 91 -18.74 8.49 -9.02
N TRP A 92 -18.12 9.38 -8.25
CA TRP A 92 -18.66 9.86 -6.98
C TRP A 92 -19.65 11.00 -7.23
N SER A 93 -20.81 10.95 -6.58
CA SER A 93 -21.75 12.05 -6.56
C SER A 93 -21.34 13.11 -5.53
N LYS A 94 -21.90 14.32 -5.64
CA LYS A 94 -21.64 15.40 -4.66
C LYS A 94 -22.19 15.05 -3.29
N GLU A 95 -23.36 14.42 -3.26
CA GLU A 95 -24.03 13.97 -2.04
C GLU A 95 -23.19 12.90 -1.33
N GLU A 96 -22.59 11.97 -2.08
CA GLU A 96 -21.66 11.00 -1.50
C GLU A 96 -20.41 11.68 -0.92
N ASP A 97 -19.84 12.65 -1.63
CA ASP A 97 -18.69 13.41 -1.16
C ASP A 97 -19.01 14.20 0.12
N GLU A 98 -20.18 14.85 0.19
CA GLU A 98 -20.68 15.57 1.36
C GLU A 98 -20.80 14.65 2.58
N ILE A 99 -21.37 13.46 2.40
CA ILE A 99 -21.46 12.45 3.47
C ILE A 99 -20.05 12.04 3.96
N ILE A 100 -19.09 11.82 3.05
CA ILE A 100 -17.71 11.50 3.45
C ILE A 100 -17.12 12.64 4.27
N ILE A 101 -17.27 13.88 3.79
CA ILE A 101 -16.72 15.07 4.46
C ILE A 101 -17.31 15.21 5.87
N GLU A 102 -18.63 15.15 6.00
CA GLU A 102 -19.33 15.26 7.28
C GLU A 102 -18.85 14.18 8.27
N LEU A 103 -18.83 12.92 7.84
CA LEU A 103 -18.49 11.81 8.71
C LEU A 103 -17.00 11.77 9.06
N VAL A 104 -16.12 12.23 8.17
CA VAL A 104 -14.70 12.40 8.48
C VAL A 104 -14.50 13.55 9.48
N ASN A 105 -15.23 14.65 9.36
CA ASN A 105 -15.18 15.73 10.34
C ASN A 105 -15.68 15.26 11.73
N LYS A 106 -16.70 14.39 11.75
CA LYS A 106 -17.28 13.85 12.99
C LYS A 106 -16.41 12.79 13.67
N TYR A 107 -15.84 11.86 12.90
CA TYR A 107 -15.16 10.67 13.44
C TYR A 107 -13.65 10.62 13.20
N GLY A 108 -13.13 11.53 12.39
CA GLY A 108 -11.76 11.54 11.89
C GLY A 108 -11.52 10.58 10.72
N PRO A 109 -10.40 10.78 9.98
CA PRO A 109 -10.06 10.01 8.77
C PRO A 109 -9.46 8.63 9.09
N LYS A 110 -10.15 7.84 9.92
CA LYS A 110 -9.69 6.51 10.37
C LYS A 110 -10.78 5.44 10.30
N LYS A 111 -12.04 5.81 10.53
CA LYS A 111 -13.17 4.86 10.66
C LYS A 111 -13.88 4.60 9.31
N TRP A 112 -13.12 4.20 8.29
CA TRP A 112 -13.63 4.05 6.92
C TRP A 112 -14.75 3.02 6.77
N SER A 113 -14.69 1.92 7.51
CA SER A 113 -15.76 0.91 7.48
C SER A 113 -17.07 1.47 8.05
N THR A 114 -17.00 2.33 9.07
CA THR A 114 -18.17 3.01 9.64
C THR A 114 -18.71 4.04 8.66
N ILE A 115 -17.85 4.85 8.05
CA ILE A 115 -18.25 5.84 7.05
C ILE A 115 -18.99 5.16 5.88
N ALA A 116 -18.45 4.05 5.38
CA ALA A 116 -19.06 3.30 4.28
C ALA A 116 -20.46 2.73 4.59
N GLN A 117 -20.84 2.57 5.86
CA GLN A 117 -22.20 2.13 6.21
C GLN A 117 -23.27 3.18 5.82
N HIS A 118 -22.87 4.44 5.67
CA HIS A 118 -23.75 5.53 5.24
C HIS A 118 -23.73 5.77 3.73
N LEU A 119 -22.97 4.98 2.97
CA LEU A 119 -22.80 5.12 1.52
C LEU A 119 -23.20 3.81 0.85
N PRO A 120 -24.48 3.64 0.45
CA PRO A 120 -24.96 2.41 -0.15
C PRO A 120 -24.09 1.97 -1.34
N GLY A 121 -23.62 0.71 -1.29
CA GLY A 121 -22.80 0.13 -2.34
C GLY A 121 -21.33 0.60 -2.39
N ARG A 122 -20.92 1.57 -1.57
CA ARG A 122 -19.50 1.94 -1.40
C ARG A 122 -18.89 1.15 -0.26
N ILE A 123 -17.59 0.84 -0.39
CA ILE A 123 -16.82 0.19 0.67
C ILE A 123 -15.79 1.14 1.29
N GLY A 124 -15.36 0.85 2.51
CA GLY A 124 -14.43 1.71 3.26
C GLY A 124 -13.12 1.99 2.52
N LYS A 125 -12.61 1.04 1.72
CA LYS A 125 -11.43 1.28 0.87
C LYS A 125 -11.66 2.43 -0.12
N GLN A 126 -12.81 2.44 -0.80
CA GLN A 126 -13.17 3.48 -1.76
C GLN A 126 -13.32 4.83 -1.05
N CYS A 127 -13.96 4.86 0.12
CA CYS A 127 -14.13 6.08 0.91
C CYS A 127 -12.77 6.69 1.32
N ARG A 128 -11.84 5.85 1.80
CA ARG A 128 -10.49 6.29 2.15
C ARG A 128 -9.76 6.89 0.95
N GLU A 129 -9.78 6.17 -0.16
CA GLU A 129 -9.12 6.58 -1.40
C GLU A 129 -9.69 7.91 -1.90
N ARG A 130 -11.03 8.06 -1.90
CA ARG A 130 -11.71 9.30 -2.26
C ARG A 130 -11.29 10.47 -1.38
N TRP A 131 -11.26 10.27 -0.05
CA TRP A 131 -10.81 11.31 0.87
C TRP A 131 -9.36 11.74 0.61
N HIS A 132 -8.45 10.77 0.56
CA HIS A 132 -7.01 11.04 0.48
C HIS A 132 -6.58 11.65 -0.86
N ASN A 133 -7.34 11.39 -1.93
CA ASN A 133 -7.00 11.86 -3.27
C ASN A 133 -7.77 13.09 -3.74
N HIS A 134 -8.96 13.39 -3.17
CA HIS A 134 -9.83 14.43 -3.71
C HIS A 134 -10.50 15.34 -2.67
N LEU A 135 -10.90 14.82 -1.51
CA LEU A 135 -11.75 15.58 -0.56
C LEU A 135 -10.98 16.22 0.59
N ASN A 136 -9.81 15.71 0.95
CA ASN A 136 -9.02 16.29 2.02
C ASN A 136 -8.67 17.76 1.67
N PRO A 137 -9.03 18.75 2.53
CA PRO A 137 -8.75 20.16 2.29
C PRO A 137 -7.26 20.49 2.11
N GLY A 138 -6.36 19.65 2.64
CA GLY A 138 -4.92 19.83 2.46
C GLY A 138 -4.38 19.48 1.06
N ILE A 139 -5.25 19.08 0.12
CA ILE A 139 -4.85 18.73 -1.25
C ILE A 139 -4.83 19.99 -2.12
N ASN A 140 -3.70 20.23 -2.77
CA ASN A 140 -3.53 21.27 -3.77
C ASN A 140 -4.15 20.84 -5.11
N LYS A 141 -5.18 21.58 -5.55
CA LYS A 141 -5.92 21.36 -6.80
C LYS A 141 -5.50 22.29 -7.94
N GLU A 142 -4.58 23.22 -7.70
CA GLU A 142 -4.07 24.15 -8.70
C GLU A 142 -3.27 23.45 -9.80
N ALA A 143 -3.07 24.14 -10.91
CA ALA A 143 -2.22 23.67 -12.01
C ALA A 143 -0.80 23.34 -11.53
N TRP A 144 -0.15 22.37 -12.16
CA TRP A 144 1.24 22.04 -11.87
C TRP A 144 2.15 23.16 -12.33
N THR A 145 2.95 23.67 -11.40
CA THR A 145 3.96 24.69 -11.67
C THR A 145 5.23 24.08 -12.25
N GLN A 146 6.03 24.91 -12.91
CA GLN A 146 7.32 24.47 -13.45
C GLN A 146 8.28 24.05 -12.33
N GLU A 147 8.25 24.76 -11.20
CA GLU A 147 9.03 24.48 -10.01
C GLU A 147 8.66 23.12 -9.40
N GLU A 148 7.36 22.80 -9.34
CA GLU A 148 6.89 21.47 -8.93
C GLU A 148 7.32 20.39 -9.91
N GLU A 149 7.25 20.64 -11.23
CA GLU A 149 7.74 19.68 -12.24
C GLU A 149 9.24 19.43 -12.10
N LEU A 150 10.05 20.46 -11.86
CA LEU A 150 11.49 20.35 -11.63
C LEU A 150 11.81 19.60 -10.33
N ALA A 151 11.12 19.92 -9.24
CA ALA A 151 11.24 19.21 -7.96
C ALA A 151 10.86 17.73 -8.10
N LEU A 152 9.80 17.43 -8.85
CA LEU A 152 9.38 16.07 -9.16
C LEU A 152 10.45 15.32 -9.95
N ILE A 153 11.01 15.91 -11.00
CA ILE A 153 12.07 15.27 -11.79
C ILE A 153 13.27 14.93 -10.92
N ARG A 154 13.76 15.89 -10.11
CA ARG A 154 14.90 15.66 -9.21
C ARG A 154 14.60 14.59 -8.16
N ALA A 155 13.43 14.64 -7.52
CA ALA A 155 13.06 13.63 -6.54
C ALA A 155 12.92 12.24 -7.19
N HIS A 156 12.35 12.15 -8.40
CA HIS A 156 12.25 10.88 -9.14
C HIS A 156 13.62 10.32 -9.53
N GLN A 157 14.60 11.16 -9.89
CA GLN A 157 15.97 10.71 -10.15
C GLN A 157 16.61 10.03 -8.94
N ILE A 158 16.35 10.53 -7.73
CA ILE A 158 16.94 10.02 -6.48
C ILE A 158 16.16 8.80 -5.96
N TYR A 159 14.84 8.89 -5.91
CA TYR A 159 13.98 7.90 -5.22
C TYR A 159 13.25 6.94 -6.16
N GLY A 160 13.20 7.24 -7.46
CA GLY A 160 12.44 6.49 -8.46
C GLY A 160 10.93 6.58 -8.24
N ASN A 161 10.23 5.48 -8.51
CA ASN A 161 8.77 5.37 -8.41
C ASN A 161 8.25 5.27 -6.96
N LYS A 162 9.01 5.76 -5.97
CA LYS A 162 8.57 5.83 -4.56
C LYS A 162 7.63 7.03 -4.36
N TRP A 163 6.47 7.02 -5.01
CA TRP A 163 5.53 8.15 -5.08
C TRP A 163 5.18 8.74 -3.70
N ALA A 164 4.98 7.88 -2.70
CA ALA A 164 4.73 8.32 -1.33
C ALA A 164 5.90 9.10 -0.73
N GLU A 165 7.15 8.73 -1.06
CA GLU A 165 8.34 9.47 -0.62
C GLU A 165 8.45 10.83 -1.32
N LEU A 166 8.07 10.88 -2.60
CA LEU A 166 8.08 12.11 -3.40
C LEU A 166 7.13 13.19 -2.85
N THR A 167 6.06 12.81 -2.14
CA THR A 167 5.13 13.78 -1.52
C THR A 167 5.83 14.74 -0.54
N LYS A 168 6.96 14.34 0.05
CA LYS A 168 7.76 15.19 0.96
C LYS A 168 8.36 16.41 0.29
N PHE A 169 8.53 16.37 -1.04
CA PHE A 169 9.10 17.46 -1.85
C PHE A 169 8.04 18.30 -2.56
N LEU A 170 6.77 17.86 -2.52
CA LEU A 170 5.65 18.45 -3.26
C LEU A 170 4.47 18.65 -2.29
N PRO A 171 4.55 19.66 -1.39
CA PRO A 171 3.54 19.86 -0.38
C PRO A 171 2.15 20.06 -1.01
N GLY A 172 1.16 19.38 -0.46
CA GLY A 172 -0.21 19.40 -0.97
C GLY A 172 -0.47 18.52 -2.20
N ARG A 173 0.56 17.95 -2.85
CA ARG A 173 0.39 16.95 -3.92
C ARG A 173 0.34 15.54 -3.34
N THR A 174 -0.68 14.79 -3.72
CA THR A 174 -0.83 13.39 -3.30
C THR A 174 0.08 12.47 -4.11
N ASP A 175 0.43 11.31 -3.57
CA ASP A 175 1.20 10.29 -4.28
C ASP A 175 0.52 9.87 -5.59
N ASN A 176 -0.82 9.81 -5.59
CA ASN A 176 -1.60 9.57 -6.79
C ASN A 176 -1.49 10.71 -7.81
N ALA A 177 -1.57 11.97 -7.38
CA ALA A 177 -1.41 13.13 -8.25
C ALA A 177 -0.01 13.17 -8.89
N ILE A 178 1.03 12.90 -8.10
CA ILE A 178 2.43 12.85 -8.54
C ILE A 178 2.62 11.77 -9.60
N LYS A 179 2.20 10.54 -9.31
CA LYS A 179 2.27 9.41 -10.25
C LYS A 179 1.54 9.72 -11.56
N ASN A 180 0.34 10.30 -11.46
CA ASN A 180 -0.47 10.63 -12.63
C ASN A 180 0.22 11.71 -13.48
N HIS A 181 0.69 12.79 -12.85
CA HIS A 181 1.37 13.89 -13.54
C HIS A 181 2.68 13.44 -14.19
N TRP A 182 3.42 12.56 -13.51
CA TRP A 182 4.62 11.95 -14.08
C TRP A 182 4.31 11.20 -15.38
N ASN A 183 3.32 10.31 -15.34
CA ASN A 183 3.00 9.44 -16.48
C ASN A 183 2.30 10.18 -17.63
N SER A 184 1.53 11.23 -17.35
CA SER A 184 0.79 11.97 -18.37
C SER A 184 1.60 13.09 -19.03
N SER A 185 2.46 13.77 -18.26
CA SER A 185 3.13 15.01 -18.67
C SER A 185 4.65 14.92 -18.54
N VAL A 186 5.17 14.81 -17.31
CA VAL A 186 6.59 15.06 -17.03
C VAL A 186 7.51 14.10 -17.76
N LYS A 187 7.15 12.82 -17.85
CA LYS A 187 7.95 11.81 -18.58
C LYS A 187 8.22 12.22 -20.04
N LYS A 188 7.28 12.91 -20.70
CA LYS A 188 7.42 13.35 -22.10
C LYS A 188 8.18 14.68 -22.21
N LYS A 189 8.08 15.53 -21.19
CA LYS A 189 8.76 16.83 -21.13
C LYS A 189 10.22 16.73 -20.67
N LEU A 190 10.67 15.55 -20.23
CA LEU A 190 11.99 15.37 -19.62
C LEU A 190 13.14 15.86 -20.51
N ASP A 191 13.12 15.48 -21.79
CA ASP A 191 14.17 15.87 -22.73
C ASP A 191 14.22 17.38 -22.96
N MET A 192 13.06 18.04 -23.00
CA MET A 192 12.95 19.50 -23.07
C MET A 192 13.56 20.15 -21.82
N TYR A 193 13.26 19.62 -20.63
CA TYR A 193 13.82 20.13 -19.38
C TYR A 193 15.35 19.94 -19.31
N LEU A 194 15.88 18.82 -19.82
CA LEU A 194 17.32 18.58 -19.90
C LEU A 194 17.99 19.53 -20.89
N ALA A 195 17.42 19.68 -22.09
CA ALA A 195 17.95 20.56 -23.13
C ALA A 195 17.92 22.04 -22.73
N SER A 196 16.92 22.47 -21.95
CA SER A 196 16.79 23.86 -21.50
C SER A 196 17.82 24.27 -20.44
N GLY A 197 18.53 23.33 -19.81
CA GLY A 197 19.42 23.61 -18.67
C GLY A 197 18.69 24.02 -17.38
N LEU A 198 17.37 24.19 -17.37
CA LEU A 198 16.61 24.56 -16.18
C LEU A 198 16.75 23.54 -15.05
N LEU A 199 16.91 22.26 -15.41
CA LEU A 199 17.15 21.21 -14.43
C LEU A 199 18.47 21.38 -13.69
N SER A 200 19.53 21.92 -14.29
CA SER A 200 20.82 22.11 -13.59
C SER A 200 20.79 23.34 -12.67
N GLN A 201 20.01 24.36 -13.02
CA GLN A 201 19.90 25.62 -12.27
C GLN A 201 19.01 25.54 -11.03
N PHE A 202 18.01 24.63 -11.02
CA PHE A 202 17.04 24.53 -9.93
C PHE A 202 17.64 23.89 -8.66
N GLN A 203 18.11 24.65 -7.67
CA GLN A 203 18.70 24.07 -6.44
C GLN A 203 17.73 23.30 -5.53
N GLY A 204 16.43 23.26 -5.87
CA GLY A 204 15.42 22.51 -5.14
C GLY A 204 14.97 23.18 -3.84
N PRO A 205 13.76 22.89 -3.35
CA PRO A 205 13.35 23.30 -2.02
C PRO A 205 14.20 22.56 -0.98
N THR A 206 14.87 23.32 -0.12
CA THR A 206 15.56 22.82 1.07
C THR A 206 14.52 22.14 1.95
N LEU A 207 14.78 20.90 2.39
CA LEU A 207 13.97 20.23 3.40
C LEU A 207 13.73 21.20 4.57
N LEU A 208 12.49 21.34 5.02
CA LEU A 208 12.18 22.01 6.28
C LEU A 208 12.99 21.30 7.39
N SER A 209 14.10 21.91 7.78
CA SER A 209 15.00 21.45 8.82
C SER A 209 14.23 21.35 10.13
N HIS A 210 14.03 20.13 10.62
CA HIS A 210 13.72 19.91 12.02
C HIS A 210 15.02 19.51 12.73
N PRO A 211 15.32 20.11 13.89
CA PRO A 211 16.56 19.88 14.60
C PRO A 211 16.63 18.44 15.10
N ASN A 212 17.86 17.94 15.01
CA ASN A 212 18.33 16.64 15.44
C ASN A 212 17.87 16.30 16.86
N ASN A 213 17.16 15.17 17.04
CA ASN A 213 17.39 14.33 18.19
C ASN A 213 16.93 12.88 17.94
N SER A 214 17.90 11.99 18.12
CA SER A 214 17.84 10.54 18.14
C SER A 214 16.89 9.98 19.21
N ALA A 215 16.02 9.05 18.83
CA ALA A 215 15.98 7.67 19.34
C ALA A 215 14.60 7.00 19.15
N ALA A 216 14.66 5.67 19.05
CA ALA A 216 13.61 4.67 19.24
C ALA A 216 12.72 4.28 18.03
N SER A 217 13.02 3.06 17.59
CA SER A 217 12.33 2.20 16.64
C SER A 217 10.93 1.79 17.12
N SER A 218 9.94 1.81 16.22
CA SER A 218 8.83 0.86 16.27
C SER A 218 8.29 0.58 14.86
N SER A 219 8.45 -0.68 14.45
CA SER A 219 8.09 -1.25 13.16
C SER A 219 6.59 -1.20 12.89
N SER A 220 6.19 -0.58 11.77
CA SER A 220 4.84 -0.68 11.20
C SER A 220 4.93 -1.18 9.77
N LYS A 221 4.54 -2.44 9.53
CA LYS A 221 4.51 -3.09 8.21
C LYS A 221 3.49 -2.40 7.30
N ALA A 222 3.97 -1.67 6.29
CA ALA A 222 3.20 -1.30 5.11
C ALA A 222 3.42 -2.36 4.02
N GLN A 223 2.35 -3.06 3.63
CA GLN A 223 2.36 -3.99 2.50
C GLN A 223 2.49 -3.20 1.19
N GLN A 224 3.67 -3.28 0.57
CA GLN A 224 3.89 -2.85 -0.81
C GLN A 224 3.52 -3.96 -1.78
N SER A 225 2.66 -3.62 -2.74
CA SER A 225 2.46 -4.38 -3.98
C SER A 225 3.70 -4.22 -4.85
N GLY A 226 4.40 -5.32 -5.12
CA GLY A 226 5.48 -5.36 -6.09
C GLY A 226 4.92 -5.23 -7.50
N GLU A 227 5.12 -4.06 -8.11
CA GLU A 227 5.03 -3.87 -9.55
C GLU A 227 6.46 -3.68 -10.11
N ASP A 228 6.67 -4.28 -11.27
CA ASP A 228 7.94 -4.55 -11.97
C ASP A 228 8.93 -3.35 -12.05
N ASP A 229 10.11 -3.47 -11.40
CA ASP A 229 11.24 -2.51 -11.42
C ASP A 229 12.09 -2.60 -12.72
N ARG A 230 11.53 -3.16 -13.81
CA ARG A 230 12.26 -3.33 -15.08
C ARG A 230 12.50 -2.02 -15.81
N ASP A 231 11.55 -1.09 -15.74
CA ASP A 231 11.69 0.22 -16.38
C ASP A 231 12.69 1.12 -15.65
N GLY A 232 12.73 1.07 -14.31
CA GLY A 232 13.65 1.85 -13.49
C GLY A 232 15.11 1.59 -13.82
N ALA A 233 15.48 0.33 -14.07
CA ALA A 233 16.85 -0.06 -14.41
C ALA A 233 17.30 0.41 -15.80
N LYS A 234 16.39 0.43 -16.78
CA LYS A 234 16.66 0.91 -18.14
C LYS A 234 16.90 2.43 -18.16
N TRP A 235 16.11 3.17 -17.39
CA TRP A 235 16.25 4.63 -17.27
C TRP A 235 17.50 5.05 -16.50
N ARG A 236 17.88 4.32 -15.43
CA ARG A 236 19.16 4.55 -14.73
C ARG A 236 20.37 4.47 -15.69
N LYS A 237 20.35 3.53 -16.64
CA LYS A 237 21.42 3.39 -17.65
C LYS A 237 21.41 4.51 -18.69
N LEU A 238 20.24 4.87 -19.20
CA LEU A 238 20.11 5.97 -20.17
C LEU A 238 20.51 7.32 -19.56
N LEU A 239 20.14 7.57 -18.30
CA LEU A 239 20.50 8.80 -17.60
C LEU A 239 21.99 8.89 -17.27
N ASN A 240 22.63 7.78 -16.85
CA ASN A 240 24.08 7.77 -16.69
C ASN A 240 24.80 8.03 -18.02
N ALA A 241 24.30 7.49 -19.13
CA ALA A 241 24.87 7.73 -20.45
C ALA A 241 24.72 9.21 -20.88
N VAL A 242 23.56 9.83 -20.62
CA VAL A 242 23.33 11.25 -20.92
C VAL A 242 24.18 12.14 -20.01
N TYR A 243 24.28 11.84 -18.72
CA TYR A 243 25.11 12.58 -17.76
C TYR A 243 26.60 12.52 -18.11
N LEU A 244 27.12 11.34 -18.45
CA LEU A 244 28.52 11.16 -18.88
C LEU A 244 28.80 11.87 -20.21
N ASN A 245 27.87 11.85 -21.16
CA ASN A 245 28.00 12.60 -22.42
C ASN A 245 28.01 14.12 -22.18
N LEU A 246 27.19 14.62 -21.26
CA LEU A 246 27.17 16.04 -20.90
C LEU A 246 28.48 16.49 -20.25
N GLN A 247 29.04 15.66 -19.37
CA GLN A 247 30.32 15.91 -18.71
C GLN A 247 31.50 15.84 -19.69
N THR A 248 31.40 15.00 -20.72
CA THR A 248 32.38 14.91 -21.81
C THR A 248 32.35 16.16 -22.69
N MET A 249 31.16 16.68 -23.02
CA MET A 249 30.98 17.89 -23.83
C MET A 249 31.49 19.16 -23.13
N GLN A 250 31.33 19.26 -21.81
CA GLN A 250 31.88 20.36 -21.01
C GLN A 250 33.41 20.32 -20.89
N SER A 251 34.02 19.14 -21.06
CA SER A 251 35.48 18.96 -20.99
C SER A 251 36.17 19.28 -22.31
N THR A 252 35.46 19.19 -23.44
CA THR A 252 35.99 19.48 -24.79
C THR A 252 36.05 20.97 -25.13
N GLU A 253 35.30 21.83 -24.44
CA GLU A 253 35.32 23.30 -24.67
C GLU A 253 36.50 24.02 -24.01
N LEU A 254 37.33 23.33 -23.22
CA LEU A 254 38.47 23.94 -22.50
C LEU A 254 39.84 23.68 -23.17
N ASN A 255 39.89 23.16 -24.40
CA ASN A 255 41.16 22.84 -25.06
C ASN A 255 41.23 23.43 -26.48
N ILE A 256 41.15 24.76 -26.58
CA ILE A 256 41.53 25.50 -27.80
C ILE A 256 42.99 25.93 -27.62
N PRO A 257 43.96 25.43 -28.43
CA PRO A 257 45.33 25.92 -28.38
C PRO A 257 45.37 27.36 -28.88
N ALA A 258 45.95 28.25 -28.08
CA ALA A 258 46.16 29.65 -28.43
C ALA A 258 46.99 29.75 -29.73
N GLU A 259 46.45 30.48 -30.72
CA GLU A 259 47.17 30.85 -31.93
C GLU A 259 48.39 31.71 -31.57
N THR A 260 49.58 31.21 -31.93
CA THR A 260 50.81 31.99 -31.90
C THR A 260 50.78 32.97 -33.07
N THR A 261 50.62 34.25 -32.77
CA THR A 261 50.85 35.34 -33.72
C THR A 261 52.35 35.47 -33.98
N GLY A 262 52.73 35.44 -35.25
CA GLY A 262 54.09 35.67 -35.76
C GLY A 262 54.02 36.12 -37.21
#